data_AF-A0A8H2WGY7-F1
#
_entry.id   AF-A0A8H2WGY7-F1
#
_cell.length_a   1.000
_cell.length_b   1.000
_cell.length_c   1.000
_cell.angle_alpha   90.00
_cell.angle_beta   90.00
_cell.angle_gamma   90.00
#
_symmetry.space_group_name_H-M   'P 1'
#
loop_
_entity.id
_entity.type
_entity.pdbx_description
1 polymer ?
#
loop_
_entity_poly.entity_id
_entity_poly.type
_entity_poly.pdbx_seq_one_letter_code
_entity_poly.pdbx_strand_id
1 'polypeptide(L)'
;MSGPWTRAINRTAQVLRDNTARIVRMDGVNPDVAPRTLFSFRTAQDIQQFALGSDSDLGGNSTAHLDHHPDGYARFWGDMRLDVKVGLEGKLRPGYAGFRNKARSRPTLFGQIYDDLSLYKYLALRVKAAGEPHTRNSFFVNIQTDGPIQTDLWQHRLYFQTDGEWEDISIPLSDFVMTNQGDLVQNQVKMMREKVRTIGISILGGKSRTQGKYELGIESIRAVNEELEQEPTTTEHLSEPPEKPLVQ
;
A
#
# COMPACT_ATOMS: atom_id res chain seq x y z
N MET A 1 6.40 -33.42 1.64
CA MET A 1 5.33 -32.83 0.79
C MET A 1 4.07 -32.69 1.65
N SER A 2 3.71 -31.48 2.07
CA SER A 2 2.55 -31.23 2.94
C SER A 2 1.28 -30.99 2.12
N GLY A 3 0.30 -31.87 2.29
CA GLY A 3 -0.91 -31.92 1.48
C GLY A 3 -1.83 -30.70 1.66
N PRO A 4 -2.79 -30.49 0.73
CA PRO A 4 -3.78 -29.41 0.79
C PRO A 4 -4.57 -29.37 2.11
N TRP A 5 -4.79 -30.54 2.72
CA TRP A 5 -5.54 -30.75 3.96
C TRP A 5 -4.86 -30.16 5.21
N THR A 6 -3.54 -30.33 5.35
CA THR A 6 -2.78 -29.74 6.47
C THR A 6 -2.85 -28.21 6.50
N ARG A 7 -2.88 -27.57 5.33
CA ARG A 7 -3.04 -26.11 5.22
C ARG A 7 -4.45 -25.64 5.50
N ALA A 8 -5.48 -26.46 5.23
CA ALA A 8 -6.87 -26.13 5.56
C ALA A 8 -7.09 -26.16 7.08
N ILE A 9 -6.59 -27.20 7.76
CA ILE A 9 -6.72 -27.37 9.23
C ILE A 9 -6.05 -26.23 10.00
N ASN A 10 -4.84 -25.83 9.61
CA ASN A 10 -4.15 -24.70 10.24
C ASN A 10 -4.92 -23.38 10.10
N ARG A 11 -5.68 -23.21 9.00
CA ARG A 11 -6.52 -22.03 8.77
C ARG A 11 -7.85 -22.10 9.53
N THR A 12 -8.43 -23.29 9.70
CA THR A 12 -9.60 -23.51 10.58
C THR A 12 -9.26 -23.16 12.03
N ALA A 13 -8.06 -23.52 12.50
CA ALA A 13 -7.59 -23.13 13.83
C ALA A 13 -7.44 -21.61 13.97
N GLN A 14 -7.04 -20.91 12.89
CA GLN A 14 -6.93 -19.45 12.89
C GLN A 14 -8.31 -18.78 12.97
N VAL A 15 -9.28 -19.18 12.13
CA VAL A 15 -10.65 -18.62 12.16
C VAL A 15 -11.35 -18.88 13.49
N LEU A 16 -11.17 -20.07 14.08
CA LEU A 16 -11.72 -20.38 15.40
C LEU A 16 -11.09 -19.52 16.50
N ARG A 17 -9.76 -19.33 16.48
CA ARG A 17 -9.07 -18.42 17.42
C ARG A 17 -9.57 -16.97 17.27
N ASP A 18 -9.71 -16.51 16.04
CA ASP A 18 -10.16 -15.15 15.74
C ASP A 18 -11.62 -14.94 16.21
N ASN A 19 -12.49 -15.95 16.06
CA ASN A 19 -13.86 -15.90 16.55
C ASN A 19 -13.97 -16.06 18.07
N THR A 20 -13.14 -16.87 18.73
CA THR A 20 -13.12 -16.95 20.21
C THR A 20 -12.58 -15.67 20.83
N ALA A 21 -11.61 -15.00 20.19
CA ALA A 21 -11.12 -13.71 20.63
C ALA A 21 -12.20 -12.60 20.56
N ARG A 22 -13.17 -12.72 19.64
CA ARG A 22 -14.30 -11.79 19.52
C ARG A 22 -15.32 -11.90 20.66
N ILE A 23 -15.58 -13.11 21.16
CA ILE A 23 -16.62 -13.35 22.18
C ILE A 23 -16.15 -12.92 23.58
N VAL A 24 -14.85 -12.95 23.85
CA VAL A 24 -14.29 -12.57 25.16
C VAL A 24 -14.16 -11.04 25.33
N ARG A 25 -14.22 -10.24 24.26
CA ARG A 25 -14.00 -8.78 24.29
C ARG A 25 -15.29 -7.95 24.22
N MET A 26 -16.33 -8.38 24.93
CA MET A 26 -17.61 -7.67 24.99
C MET A 26 -17.81 -6.88 26.29
N ASP A 27 -16.73 -6.35 26.85
CA ASP A 27 -16.76 -5.32 27.91
C ASP A 27 -15.93 -4.11 27.48
N GLY A 28 -16.50 -2.91 27.65
CA GLY A 28 -16.03 -1.62 27.14
C GLY A 28 -14.65 -1.18 27.61
N VAL A 29 -13.61 -1.80 27.05
CA VAL A 29 -12.21 -1.41 27.15
C VAL A 29 -11.72 -1.22 25.71
N ASN A 30 -11.14 -0.06 25.40
CA ASN A 30 -10.40 0.14 24.15
C ASN A 30 -9.38 -1.01 24.06
N PRO A 31 -9.58 -2.02 23.20
CA PRO A 31 -8.76 -3.21 23.28
C PRO A 31 -7.37 -2.77 22.85
N ASP A 32 -6.39 -3.01 23.71
CA ASP A 32 -4.98 -2.85 23.40
C ASP A 32 -4.62 -3.91 22.34
N VAL A 33 -5.06 -3.65 21.10
CA VAL A 33 -4.90 -4.56 19.97
C VAL A 33 -3.51 -4.35 19.43
N ALA A 34 -2.67 -5.38 19.60
CA ALA A 34 -1.31 -5.39 19.09
C ALA A 34 -1.27 -5.03 17.58
N PRO A 35 -0.23 -4.30 17.15
CA PRO A 35 0.07 -4.07 15.74
C PRO A 35 -0.02 -5.36 14.92
N ARG A 36 -0.71 -5.30 13.78
CA ARG A 36 -0.86 -6.44 12.87
C ARG A 36 -0.18 -6.15 11.56
N THR A 37 0.82 -6.97 11.23
CA THR A 37 1.41 -6.96 9.88
C THR A 37 0.42 -7.59 8.90
N LEU A 38 -0.04 -6.81 7.93
CA LEU A 38 -0.93 -7.28 6.87
C LEU A 38 -0.13 -7.88 5.72
N PHE A 39 0.92 -7.17 5.31
CA PHE A 39 1.83 -7.60 4.25
C PHE A 39 3.28 -7.31 4.64
N SER A 40 4.13 -8.32 4.50
CA SER A 40 5.59 -8.21 4.52
C SER A 40 6.08 -8.39 3.09
N PHE A 41 7.17 -7.74 2.71
CA PHE A 41 7.78 -7.86 1.38
C PHE A 41 9.22 -8.38 1.44
N ARG A 42 9.53 -9.16 2.48
CA ARG A 42 10.89 -9.62 2.78
C ARG A 42 11.39 -10.73 1.87
N THR A 43 10.49 -11.45 1.20
CA THR A 43 10.84 -12.59 0.34
C THR A 43 10.23 -12.48 -1.05
N ALA A 44 10.84 -13.14 -2.04
CA ALA A 44 10.26 -13.28 -3.37
C ALA A 44 8.87 -13.96 -3.38
N GLN A 45 8.58 -14.82 -2.40
CA GLN A 45 7.27 -15.44 -2.27
C GLN A 45 6.20 -14.43 -1.86
N ASP A 46 6.55 -13.43 -1.07
CA ASP A 46 5.61 -12.38 -0.65
C ASP A 46 5.10 -11.57 -1.86
N ILE A 47 5.93 -11.38 -2.89
CA ILE A 47 5.53 -10.65 -4.10
C ILE A 47 4.42 -11.38 -4.87
N GLN A 48 4.41 -12.72 -4.83
CA GLN A 48 3.46 -13.54 -5.59
C GLN A 48 2.00 -13.36 -5.17
N GLN A 49 1.76 -12.79 -3.98
CA GLN A 49 0.41 -12.50 -3.51
C GLN A 49 -0.19 -11.26 -4.18
N PHE A 50 0.56 -10.50 -4.97
CA PHE A 50 0.09 -9.28 -5.63
C PHE A 50 -0.25 -9.49 -7.10
N ALA A 51 -1.21 -8.71 -7.58
CA ALA A 51 -1.52 -8.53 -8.99
C ALA A 51 -1.13 -7.11 -9.38
N LEU A 52 -0.49 -6.98 -10.53
CA LEU A 52 0.04 -5.75 -11.09
C LEU A 52 -0.79 -5.37 -12.32
N GLY A 53 -0.90 -4.08 -12.60
CA GLY A 53 -1.55 -3.58 -13.81
C GLY A 53 -1.13 -2.14 -14.13
N SER A 54 -1.29 -1.75 -15.39
CA SER A 54 -1.10 -0.38 -15.84
C SER A 54 -2.10 0.00 -16.93
N ASP A 55 -2.11 1.26 -17.34
CA ASP A 55 -2.90 1.70 -18.49
C ASP A 55 -2.55 0.96 -19.80
N SER A 56 -1.41 0.26 -19.85
CA SER A 56 -0.99 -0.53 -21.02
C SER A 56 -1.94 -1.68 -21.35
N ASP A 57 -2.64 -2.21 -20.33
CA ASP A 57 -3.69 -3.21 -20.47
C ASP A 57 -4.89 -2.70 -21.29
N LEU A 58 -5.07 -1.37 -21.34
CA LEU A 58 -6.14 -0.68 -22.05
C LEU A 58 -5.63 0.12 -23.28
N GLY A 59 -4.34 -0.01 -23.59
CA GLY A 59 -3.71 0.68 -24.74
C GLY A 59 -2.97 1.97 -24.40
N GLY A 60 -2.73 2.26 -23.13
CA GLY A 60 -1.72 3.24 -22.70
C GLY A 60 -0.28 2.75 -22.92
N ASN A 61 0.69 3.61 -22.62
CA ASN A 61 2.12 3.32 -22.78
C ASN A 61 2.88 3.25 -21.44
N SER A 62 2.21 3.31 -20.28
CA SER A 62 2.88 3.23 -18.98
C SER A 62 3.32 1.81 -18.66
N THR A 63 4.47 1.66 -18.01
CA THR A 63 4.96 0.35 -17.53
C THR A 63 4.75 0.18 -16.04
N ALA A 64 4.67 -1.07 -15.59
CA ALA A 64 4.59 -1.42 -14.18
C ALA A 64 5.38 -2.71 -13.93
N HIS A 65 6.21 -2.69 -12.88
CA HIS A 65 7.00 -3.82 -12.41
C HIS A 65 6.90 -3.92 -10.88
N LEU A 66 6.89 -5.14 -10.36
CA LEU A 66 6.92 -5.39 -8.92
C LEU A 66 7.83 -6.59 -8.65
N ASP A 67 9.02 -6.29 -8.14
CA ASP A 67 10.09 -7.27 -7.95
C ASP A 67 10.51 -7.34 -6.48
N HIS A 68 11.10 -8.46 -6.07
CA HIS A 68 11.76 -8.56 -4.77
C HIS A 68 13.19 -8.04 -4.89
N HIS A 69 13.57 -7.11 -4.01
CA HIS A 69 14.91 -6.58 -3.92
C HIS A 69 15.77 -7.43 -2.97
N PRO A 70 17.06 -7.66 -3.27
CA PRO A 70 17.97 -8.44 -2.42
C PRO A 70 18.02 -7.99 -0.94
N ASP A 71 17.84 -6.70 -0.69
CA ASP A 71 17.82 -6.13 0.67
C ASP A 71 16.54 -6.41 1.46
N GLY A 72 15.60 -7.21 0.92
CA GLY A 72 14.43 -7.68 1.67
C GLY A 72 13.22 -6.75 1.60
N TYR A 73 12.96 -6.13 0.45
CA TYR A 73 11.78 -5.29 0.21
C TYR A 73 11.20 -5.49 -1.19
N ALA A 74 10.00 -4.98 -1.46
CA ALA A 74 9.42 -4.94 -2.79
C ALA A 74 9.79 -3.64 -3.51
N ARG A 75 10.25 -3.75 -4.76
CA ARG A 75 10.50 -2.62 -5.64
C ARG A 75 9.35 -2.50 -6.63
N PHE A 76 8.50 -1.48 -6.45
CA PHE A 76 7.46 -1.10 -7.42
C PHE A 76 8.00 0.01 -8.31
N TRP A 77 8.14 -0.23 -9.61
CA TRP A 77 8.82 0.72 -10.51
C TRP A 77 8.31 0.66 -11.95
N GLY A 78 8.62 1.70 -12.72
CA GLY A 78 8.26 1.77 -14.14
C GLY A 78 8.47 3.16 -14.75
N ASP A 79 7.84 3.38 -15.89
CA ASP A 79 7.79 4.67 -16.60
C ASP A 79 6.34 5.11 -16.76
N MET A 80 6.01 6.27 -16.18
CA MET A 80 4.68 6.87 -16.25
C MET A 80 4.52 7.67 -17.53
N ARG A 81 3.53 7.31 -18.34
CA ARG A 81 3.30 7.87 -19.67
C ARG A 81 1.86 8.39 -19.77
N LEU A 82 1.68 9.53 -20.45
CA LEU A 82 0.32 10.09 -20.71
C LEU A 82 -0.04 10.04 -22.19
N ASP A 83 0.79 9.38 -23.00
CA ASP A 83 0.47 9.00 -24.36
C ASP A 83 -0.11 7.58 -24.41
N VAL A 84 -0.72 7.28 -25.54
CA VAL A 84 -1.44 6.03 -25.80
C VAL A 84 -0.96 5.45 -27.12
N LYS A 85 -1.34 4.20 -27.39
CA LYS A 85 -1.14 3.58 -28.70
C LYS A 85 -1.93 4.34 -29.76
N VAL A 86 -1.34 4.41 -30.96
CA VAL A 86 -1.92 5.10 -32.11
C VAL A 86 -3.36 4.64 -32.37
N GLY A 87 -4.28 5.59 -32.51
CA GLY A 87 -5.71 5.36 -32.78
C GLY A 87 -6.60 5.30 -31.53
N LEU A 88 -6.01 5.41 -30.34
CA LEU A 88 -6.71 5.44 -29.06
C LEU A 88 -6.70 6.83 -28.38
N GLU A 89 -6.16 7.84 -29.05
CA GLU A 89 -6.10 9.21 -28.55
C GLU A 89 -7.52 9.74 -28.24
N GLY A 90 -7.69 10.33 -27.05
CA GLY A 90 -8.98 10.85 -26.57
C GLY A 90 -10.01 9.77 -26.17
N LYS A 91 -9.72 8.48 -26.37
CA LYS A 91 -10.63 7.38 -26.04
C LYS A 91 -10.36 6.74 -24.67
N LEU A 92 -9.16 6.90 -24.14
CA LEU A 92 -8.81 6.48 -22.77
C LEU A 92 -8.11 7.61 -22.01
N ARG A 93 -8.12 7.48 -20.68
CA ARG A 93 -7.33 8.31 -19.77
C ARG A 93 -6.05 7.55 -19.40
N PRO A 94 -4.89 7.88 -20.00
CA PRO A 94 -3.62 7.27 -19.63
C PRO A 94 -3.08 7.87 -18.32
N GLY A 95 -1.97 7.32 -17.85
CA GLY A 95 -1.27 7.75 -16.65
C GLY A 95 -1.65 6.95 -15.42
N TYR A 96 -1.66 5.61 -15.51
CA TYR A 96 -1.94 4.72 -14.39
C TYR A 96 -0.99 3.53 -14.36
N ALA A 97 -0.47 3.25 -13.17
CA ALA A 97 0.19 1.98 -12.84
C ALA A 97 -0.05 1.65 -11.36
N GLY A 98 -0.21 0.39 -11.02
CA GLY A 98 -0.38 -0.01 -9.63
C GLY A 98 -0.41 -1.51 -9.42
N PHE A 99 -0.34 -1.88 -8.16
CA PHE A 99 -0.52 -3.26 -7.72
C PHE A 99 -1.48 -3.31 -6.55
N ARG A 100 -2.06 -4.49 -6.33
CA ARG A 100 -2.88 -4.79 -5.15
C ARG A 100 -2.73 -6.24 -4.78
N ASN A 101 -2.95 -6.59 -3.52
CA ASN A 101 -2.97 -8.00 -3.17
C ASN A 101 -4.10 -8.68 -3.95
N LYS A 102 -3.84 -9.88 -4.44
CA LYS A 102 -4.85 -10.78 -4.96
C LYS A 102 -5.85 -10.93 -3.83
N ALA A 103 -7.10 -10.58 -4.09
CA ALA A 103 -8.17 -10.89 -3.16
C ALA A 103 -7.99 -12.36 -2.76
N ARG A 104 -8.16 -12.67 -1.47
CA ARG A 104 -8.19 -14.05 -0.97
C ARG A 104 -9.49 -14.73 -1.46
N SER A 105 -9.70 -14.66 -2.77
CA SER A 105 -10.82 -15.11 -3.56
C SER A 105 -10.33 -16.29 -4.38
N ARG A 106 -9.86 -17.32 -3.67
CA ARG A 106 -10.31 -18.64 -4.08
C ARG A 106 -11.64 -18.82 -3.38
N PRO A 107 -12.76 -19.07 -4.08
CA PRO A 107 -13.99 -19.47 -3.42
C PRO A 107 -13.65 -20.67 -2.54
N THR A 108 -13.54 -20.42 -1.25
CA THR A 108 -13.56 -21.49 -0.28
C THR A 108 -15.01 -21.96 -0.22
N LEU A 109 -15.25 -23.20 0.21
CA LEU A 109 -16.60 -23.70 0.47
C LEU A 109 -17.37 -22.85 1.51
N PHE A 110 -16.74 -21.82 2.10
CA PHE A 110 -17.24 -20.93 3.15
C PHE A 110 -17.28 -19.44 2.77
N GLY A 111 -17.12 -19.10 1.48
CA GLY A 111 -17.26 -17.71 0.99
C GLY A 111 -15.95 -16.93 0.87
N GLN A 112 -16.08 -15.60 0.77
CA GLN A 112 -14.97 -14.66 0.57
C GLN A 112 -14.34 -14.24 1.91
N ILE A 113 -13.01 -14.20 1.97
CA ILE A 113 -12.26 -13.79 3.16
C ILE A 113 -11.95 -12.30 3.07
N TYR A 114 -12.26 -11.57 4.15
CA TYR A 114 -11.95 -10.16 4.32
C TYR A 114 -10.92 -9.93 5.44
N ASP A 115 -10.21 -8.81 5.38
CA ASP A 115 -9.51 -8.27 6.53
C ASP A 115 -10.42 -7.34 7.33
N ASP A 116 -10.46 -7.57 8.64
CA ASP A 116 -11.17 -6.73 9.60
C ASP A 116 -10.17 -5.76 10.23
N LEU A 117 -10.26 -4.50 9.82
CA LEU A 117 -9.47 -3.38 10.31
C LEU A 117 -10.27 -2.45 11.24
N SER A 118 -11.46 -2.84 11.69
CA SER A 118 -12.35 -2.00 12.50
C SER A 118 -11.75 -1.60 13.86
N LEU A 119 -10.84 -2.42 14.39
CA LEU A 119 -10.14 -2.20 15.66
C LEU A 119 -8.81 -1.43 15.51
N TYR A 120 -8.48 -0.94 14.32
CA TYR A 120 -7.25 -0.19 14.04
C TYR A 120 -7.56 1.25 13.65
N LYS A 121 -6.69 2.18 14.04
CA LYS A 121 -6.79 3.60 13.70
C LYS A 121 -6.04 3.95 12.42
N TYR A 122 -4.86 3.35 12.21
CA TYR A 122 -3.96 3.71 11.12
C TYR A 122 -3.62 2.50 10.24
N LEU A 123 -3.39 2.78 8.97
CA LEU A 123 -2.63 1.94 8.07
C LEU A 123 -1.20 2.49 8.00
N ALA A 124 -0.24 1.76 8.52
CA ALA A 124 1.16 2.14 8.56
C ALA A 124 1.95 1.45 7.45
N LEU A 125 2.80 2.19 6.75
CA LEU A 125 3.63 1.71 5.66
C LEU A 125 5.09 2.07 5.92
N ARG A 126 6.01 1.11 5.74
CA ARG A 126 7.45 1.38 5.69
C ARG A 126 7.87 1.42 4.22
N VAL A 127 8.18 2.62 3.72
CA VAL A 127 8.33 2.90 2.28
C VAL A 127 9.51 3.84 1.99
N LYS A 128 10.04 3.78 0.78
CA LYS A 128 11.12 4.65 0.30
C LYS A 128 10.83 5.12 -1.11
N ALA A 129 10.59 6.42 -1.30
CA ALA A 129 10.37 7.00 -2.63
C ALA A 129 11.69 7.15 -3.39
N ALA A 130 11.70 6.77 -4.66
CA ALA A 130 12.83 6.93 -5.56
C ALA A 130 12.33 7.32 -6.97
N GLY A 131 13.18 7.18 -7.99
CA GLY A 131 12.89 7.66 -9.34
C GLY A 131 13.06 9.18 -9.48
N GLU A 132 12.42 9.74 -10.50
CA GLU A 132 12.51 11.16 -10.82
C GLU A 132 11.81 12.03 -9.77
N PRO A 133 12.36 13.19 -9.37
CA PRO A 133 11.83 14.00 -8.28
C PRO A 133 10.34 14.33 -8.36
N HIS A 134 9.82 14.66 -9.56
CA HIS A 134 8.40 14.99 -9.75
C HIS A 134 7.44 13.79 -9.71
N THR A 135 7.95 12.56 -9.64
CA THR A 135 7.13 11.34 -9.49
C THR A 135 6.97 10.88 -8.04
N ARG A 136 7.87 11.30 -7.15
CA ARG A 136 7.97 10.79 -5.77
C ARG A 136 6.73 11.03 -4.93
N ASN A 137 6.04 12.14 -5.15
CA ASN A 137 4.81 12.46 -4.44
C ASN A 137 3.54 12.07 -5.21
N SER A 138 3.60 11.17 -6.20
CA SER A 138 2.44 10.80 -7.02
C SER A 138 1.86 9.41 -6.70
N PHE A 139 2.30 8.81 -5.60
CA PHE A 139 1.79 7.52 -5.12
C PHE A 139 0.53 7.67 -4.25
N PHE A 140 -0.35 6.68 -4.34
CA PHE A 140 -1.60 6.56 -3.60
C PHE A 140 -1.71 5.16 -3.02
N VAL A 141 -2.13 5.07 -1.77
CA VAL A 141 -2.59 3.82 -1.16
C VAL A 141 -4.07 3.66 -1.48
N ASN A 142 -4.45 2.47 -1.92
CA ASN A 142 -5.80 2.12 -2.34
C ASN A 142 -6.33 0.98 -1.47
N ILE A 143 -7.52 1.15 -0.91
CA ILE A 143 -8.26 0.12 -0.17
C ILE A 143 -9.57 -0.15 -0.91
N GLN A 144 -9.84 -1.41 -1.21
CA GLN A 144 -11.14 -1.86 -1.71
C GLN A 144 -11.87 -2.56 -0.56
N THR A 145 -13.09 -2.13 -0.26
CA THR A 145 -13.97 -2.78 0.72
C THR A 145 -15.08 -3.57 0.03
N ASP A 146 -15.79 -4.40 0.79
CA ASP A 146 -17.07 -4.94 0.35
C ASP A 146 -18.08 -3.81 0.09
N GLY A 147 -18.89 -3.98 -0.95
CA GLY A 147 -19.80 -2.93 -1.41
C GLY A 147 -20.50 -3.30 -2.73
N PRO A 148 -21.58 -2.56 -3.07
CA PRO A 148 -22.38 -2.83 -4.28
C PRO A 148 -21.63 -2.49 -5.57
N ILE A 149 -20.69 -1.52 -5.53
CA ILE A 149 -19.95 -1.05 -6.68
C ILE A 149 -18.50 -1.53 -6.57
N GLN A 150 -18.13 -2.47 -7.45
CA GLN A 150 -16.79 -3.05 -7.42
C GLN A 150 -15.68 -2.09 -7.86
N THR A 151 -16.01 -0.99 -8.53
CA THR A 151 -15.03 0.02 -8.95
C THR A 151 -14.74 1.07 -7.88
N ASP A 152 -15.44 1.02 -6.74
CA ASP A 152 -15.18 1.93 -5.63
C ASP A 152 -13.84 1.60 -4.97
N LEU A 153 -13.02 2.63 -4.80
CA LEU A 153 -11.71 2.56 -4.17
C LEU A 153 -11.57 3.71 -3.19
N TRP A 154 -11.17 3.37 -1.98
CA TRP A 154 -10.74 4.33 -0.97
C TRP A 154 -9.28 4.68 -1.24
N GLN A 155 -8.97 5.95 -1.48
CA GLN A 155 -7.64 6.40 -1.86
C GLN A 155 -7.10 7.41 -0.85
N HIS A 156 -5.81 7.32 -0.58
CA HIS A 156 -5.06 8.34 0.15
C HIS A 156 -3.69 8.54 -0.50
N ARG A 157 -3.26 9.80 -0.65
CA ARG A 157 -1.97 10.13 -1.25
C ARG A 157 -0.83 9.87 -0.26
N LEU A 158 0.28 9.31 -0.71
CA LEU A 158 1.51 9.25 0.09
C LEU A 158 2.26 10.58 -0.03
N TYR A 159 2.62 11.13 1.12
CA TYR A 159 3.47 12.31 1.23
C TYR A 159 4.78 11.88 1.89
N PHE A 160 5.89 12.13 1.21
CA PHE A 160 7.23 11.81 1.70
C PHE A 160 7.87 13.08 2.25
N GLN A 161 8.53 12.97 3.40
CA GLN A 161 9.26 14.08 4.02
C GLN A 161 10.75 14.05 3.64
N THR A 162 11.25 12.89 3.24
CA THR A 162 12.65 12.66 2.91
C THR A 162 12.81 12.33 1.42
N ASP A 163 14.01 12.61 0.90
CA ASP A 163 14.37 12.26 -0.46
C ASP A 163 15.24 11.02 -0.47
N GLY A 164 14.65 9.87 -0.83
CA GLY A 164 15.40 8.63 -1.03
C GLY A 164 15.72 7.85 0.25
N GLU A 165 15.14 8.23 1.40
CA GLU A 165 15.28 7.50 2.66
C GLU A 165 14.02 6.69 2.98
N TRP A 166 14.19 5.71 3.88
CA TRP A 166 13.07 4.92 4.39
C TRP A 166 12.26 5.70 5.42
N GLU A 167 10.95 5.74 5.23
CA GLU A 167 10.00 6.42 6.11
C GLU A 167 8.92 5.45 6.61
N ASP A 168 8.53 5.60 7.87
CA ASP A 168 7.27 5.06 8.38
C ASP A 168 6.18 6.12 8.21
N ILE A 169 5.19 5.82 7.36
CA ILE A 169 4.04 6.68 7.10
C ILE A 169 2.81 6.03 7.72
N SER A 170 2.20 6.71 8.69
CA SER A 170 0.95 6.28 9.33
C SER A 170 -0.23 7.07 8.77
N ILE A 171 -1.13 6.40 8.04
CA ILE A 171 -2.29 7.06 7.44
C ILE A 171 -3.52 6.74 8.30
N PRO A 172 -4.21 7.73 8.87
CA PRO A 172 -5.48 7.47 9.55
C PRO A 172 -6.46 6.83 8.57
N LEU A 173 -7.06 5.71 8.96
CA LEU A 173 -8.06 5.02 8.12
C LEU A 173 -9.32 5.88 7.89
N SER A 174 -9.48 7.01 8.59
CA SER A 174 -10.54 8.01 8.40
C SER A 174 -10.28 8.95 7.23
N ASP A 175 -9.03 9.08 6.81
CA ASP A 175 -8.60 10.13 5.89
C ASP A 175 -8.62 9.65 4.44
N PHE A 176 -8.79 8.34 4.25
CA PHE A 176 -9.06 7.75 2.95
C PHE A 176 -10.38 8.25 2.38
N VAL A 177 -10.34 8.68 1.13
CA VAL A 177 -11.49 9.24 0.42
C VAL A 177 -11.99 8.27 -0.64
N MET A 178 -13.29 8.06 -0.71
CA MET A 178 -13.88 7.17 -1.71
C MET A 178 -13.86 7.82 -3.10
N THR A 179 -13.41 7.04 -4.07
CA THR A 179 -13.33 7.39 -5.49
C THR A 179 -13.94 6.29 -6.35
N ASN A 180 -14.41 6.66 -7.53
CA ASN A 180 -14.87 5.73 -8.55
C ASN A 180 -14.18 6.08 -9.87
N GLN A 181 -13.44 5.12 -10.44
CA GLN A 181 -12.63 5.35 -11.65
C GLN A 181 -11.70 6.59 -11.55
N GLY A 182 -11.21 6.88 -10.34
CA GLY A 182 -10.34 8.02 -10.03
C GLY A 182 -11.06 9.36 -9.85
N ASP A 183 -12.40 9.39 -9.94
CA ASP A 183 -13.23 10.57 -9.67
C ASP A 183 -13.78 10.52 -8.24
N LEU A 184 -13.79 11.67 -7.55
CA LEU A 184 -14.25 11.79 -6.16
C LEU A 184 -15.74 11.48 -6.07
N VAL A 185 -16.14 10.59 -5.17
CA VAL A 185 -17.56 10.36 -4.89
C VAL A 185 -18.08 11.48 -3.98
N GLN A 186 -19.14 12.18 -4.36
CA GLN A 186 -19.63 13.33 -3.59
C GLN A 186 -20.24 12.92 -2.24
N ASN A 187 -20.95 11.80 -2.19
CA ASN A 187 -21.54 11.27 -0.96
C ASN A 187 -20.55 10.33 -0.28
N GLN A 188 -19.67 10.88 0.56
CA GLN A 188 -18.74 10.09 1.35
C GLN A 188 -19.51 9.31 2.43
N VAL A 189 -19.54 7.98 2.27
CA VAL A 189 -19.95 7.07 3.33
C VAL A 189 -18.75 6.79 4.25
N LYS A 190 -18.96 6.09 5.36
CA LYS A 190 -17.84 5.60 6.16
C LYS A 190 -17.26 4.33 5.51
N MET A 191 -15.93 4.23 5.45
CA MET A 191 -15.26 3.00 4.99
C MET A 191 -15.69 1.80 5.85
N MET A 192 -16.11 0.71 5.20
CA MET A 192 -16.44 -0.57 5.85
C MET A 192 -15.17 -1.33 6.21
N ARG A 193 -14.52 -0.90 7.29
CA ARG A 193 -13.21 -1.43 7.74
C ARG A 193 -13.27 -2.90 8.15
N GLU A 194 -14.45 -3.42 8.48
CA GLU A 194 -14.70 -4.81 8.85
C GLU A 194 -14.56 -5.76 7.65
N LYS A 195 -14.65 -5.22 6.43
CA LYS A 195 -14.69 -6.01 5.19
C LYS A 195 -13.72 -5.49 4.13
N VAL A 196 -12.45 -5.35 4.48
CA VAL A 196 -11.39 -5.00 3.52
C VAL A 196 -11.10 -6.18 2.60
N ARG A 197 -11.19 -5.96 1.28
CA ARG A 197 -10.94 -6.96 0.23
C ARG A 197 -9.50 -6.94 -0.23
N THR A 198 -9.02 -5.75 -0.61
CA THR A 198 -7.67 -5.56 -1.12
C THR A 198 -7.07 -4.25 -0.66
N ILE A 199 -5.77 -4.25 -0.46
CA ILE A 199 -4.91 -3.09 -0.26
C ILE A 199 -3.88 -3.11 -1.40
N GLY A 200 -3.63 -1.94 -1.98
CA GLY A 200 -2.69 -1.76 -3.07
C GLY A 200 -2.07 -0.37 -3.07
N ILE A 201 -1.10 -0.19 -3.95
CA ILE A 201 -0.46 1.11 -4.18
C ILE A 201 -0.49 1.37 -5.68
N SER A 202 -0.79 2.61 -6.06
CA SER A 202 -0.76 3.06 -7.45
C SER A 202 -0.02 4.39 -7.57
N ILE A 203 0.49 4.68 -8.75
CA ILE A 203 0.91 6.01 -9.17
C ILE A 203 -0.08 6.54 -10.21
N LEU A 204 -0.50 7.79 -10.06
CA LEU A 204 -1.45 8.45 -10.95
C LEU A 204 -0.79 9.65 -11.64
N GLY A 205 -0.75 9.63 -12.97
CA GLY A 205 -0.22 10.70 -13.81
C GLY A 205 -1.27 11.51 -14.55
N GLY A 206 -2.45 10.94 -14.85
CA GLY A 206 -3.45 11.57 -15.72
C GLY A 206 -3.90 12.97 -15.27
N LYS A 207 -4.36 13.10 -14.02
CA LYS A 207 -4.86 14.38 -13.48
C LYS A 207 -3.74 15.33 -13.05
N SER A 208 -2.65 14.79 -12.50
CA SER A 208 -1.49 15.52 -12.01
C SER A 208 -0.51 15.93 -13.11
N ARG A 209 -0.68 15.39 -14.32
CA ARG A 209 0.26 15.46 -15.44
C ARG A 209 1.65 14.92 -15.11
N THR A 210 1.77 14.03 -14.12
CA THR A 210 3.03 13.36 -13.77
C THR A 210 3.42 12.36 -14.87
N GLN A 211 4.68 12.41 -15.31
CA GLN A 211 5.30 11.49 -16.27
C GLN A 211 6.72 11.13 -15.82
N GLY A 212 7.33 10.11 -16.42
CA GLY A 212 8.73 9.76 -16.21
C GLY A 212 8.95 8.56 -15.30
N LYS A 213 10.22 8.25 -15.00
CA LYS A 213 10.60 7.07 -14.22
C LYS A 213 10.18 7.23 -12.76
N TYR A 214 9.44 6.24 -12.27
CA TYR A 214 9.00 6.19 -10.88
C TYR A 214 9.53 4.93 -10.20
N GLU A 215 9.75 5.04 -8.89
CA GLU A 215 10.12 3.91 -8.06
C GLU A 215 9.67 4.11 -6.62
N LEU A 216 9.20 3.02 -6.00
CA LEU A 216 8.83 2.94 -4.60
C LEU A 216 9.36 1.63 -4.01
N GLY A 217 10.20 1.72 -2.99
CA GLY A 217 10.52 0.60 -2.11
C GLY A 217 9.43 0.42 -1.06
N ILE A 218 8.99 -0.81 -0.82
CA ILE A 218 7.99 -1.15 0.22
C ILE A 218 8.51 -2.31 1.05
N GLU A 219 8.68 -2.11 2.36
CA GLU A 219 9.10 -3.18 3.27
C GLU A 219 7.89 -3.86 3.94
N SER A 220 6.91 -3.07 4.40
CA SER A 220 5.74 -3.60 5.09
C SER A 220 4.51 -2.70 5.01
N ILE A 221 3.34 -3.31 5.18
CA ILE A 221 2.05 -2.65 5.42
C ILE A 221 1.45 -3.26 6.69
N ARG A 222 1.12 -2.42 7.66
CA ARG A 222 0.68 -2.79 9.01
C ARG A 222 -0.61 -2.05 9.37
N ALA A 223 -1.41 -2.65 10.24
CA ALA A 223 -2.52 -1.99 10.92
C ALA A 223 -2.13 -1.73 12.37
N VAL A 224 -2.25 -0.49 12.83
CA VAL A 224 -1.76 -0.03 14.14
C VAL A 224 -2.74 0.94 14.81
N ASN A 225 -2.60 1.11 16.13
CA ASN A 225 -3.42 2.02 16.94
C ASN A 225 -2.66 3.24 17.46
N GLU A 226 -1.35 3.23 17.33
CA GLU A 226 -0.44 4.34 17.63
C GLU A 226 0.21 4.77 16.33
N GLU A 227 0.36 6.08 16.16
CA GLU A 227 1.10 6.65 15.04
C GLU A 227 2.58 6.30 15.21
N LEU A 228 3.19 5.75 14.17
CA LEU A 228 4.60 5.41 14.21
C LEU A 228 5.44 6.69 14.12
N GLU A 229 6.34 6.86 15.08
CA GLU A 229 7.36 7.90 15.02
C GLU A 229 8.37 7.56 13.92
N GLN A 230 8.77 8.57 13.14
CA GLN A 230 9.88 8.39 12.20
C GLN A 230 11.17 8.22 13.01
N GLU A 231 11.91 7.14 12.75
CA GLU A 231 13.25 7.00 13.31
C GLU A 231 14.13 8.16 12.80
N PRO A 232 14.85 8.89 13.69
CA PRO A 232 15.69 9.99 13.26
C PRO A 232 16.81 9.48 12.34
N THR A 233 16.85 9.97 11.11
CA THR A 233 17.95 9.71 10.18
C THR A 233 19.23 10.25 10.80
N THR A 234 20.14 9.36 11.22
CA THR A 234 21.42 9.76 11.79
C THR A 234 22.32 10.28 10.68
N THR A 235 22.23 11.56 10.38
CA THR A 235 23.22 12.25 9.55
C THR A 235 24.44 12.53 10.43
N GLU A 236 25.38 11.58 10.52
CA GLU A 236 26.71 11.87 11.08
C GLU A 236 27.46 12.84 10.14
N HIS A 237 27.21 14.14 10.29
CA HIS A 237 28.18 15.14 9.89
C HIS A 237 29.28 15.16 10.94
N LEU A 238 30.34 14.38 10.71
CA LEU A 238 31.65 14.60 11.34
C LEU A 238 32.16 15.98 10.90
N SER A 239 31.81 17.03 11.62
CA SER A 239 32.50 18.30 11.55
C SER A 239 33.75 18.20 12.42
N GLU A 240 34.92 18.00 11.80
CA GLU A 240 36.19 18.26 12.46
C GLU A 240 36.25 19.74 12.92
N PRO A 241 36.75 20.02 14.14
CA PRO A 241 36.87 21.40 14.61
C PRO A 241 37.98 22.14 13.84
N PRO A 242 37.82 23.44 13.55
CA PRO A 242 38.83 24.19 12.81
C PRO A 242 40.10 24.39 13.64
N GLU A 243 41.25 24.08 13.05
CA GLU A 243 42.58 24.43 13.58
C GLU A 243 42.69 25.95 13.79
N LYS A 244 43.12 26.35 14.98
CA LYS A 244 43.42 27.76 15.28
C LYS A 244 44.71 28.17 14.57
N PRO A 245 44.76 29.34 13.91
CA PRO A 245 46.02 29.84 13.36
C PRO A 245 46.98 30.27 14.48
N LEU A 246 48.24 29.82 14.38
CA LEU A 246 49.35 30.34 15.18
C LEU A 246 49.62 31.79 14.77
N VAL A 247 49.60 32.67 15.76
CA VAL A 247 50.05 34.06 15.63
C VAL A 247 51.59 34.07 15.71
N GLN A 248 52.25 34.64 14.71
CA GLN A 248 53.62 35.17 14.80
C GLN A 248 53.56 36.69 14.66
#